data_AF-A0A3B0TQF1-F1
#
_entry.id   AF-A0A3B0TQF1-F1
#
_cell.length_a   1.000
_cell.length_b   1.000
_cell.length_c   1.000
_cell.angle_alpha   90.00
_cell.angle_beta   90.00
_cell.angle_gamma   90.00
#
_symmetry.space_group_name_H-M   'P 1'
#
loop_
_entity.id
_entity.type
_entity.pdbx_description
1 polymer ?
#
loop_
_entity_poly.entity_id
_entity_poly.type
_entity_poly.pdbx_seq_one_letter_code
_entity_poly.pdbx_strand_id
1 'polypeptide(L)'
;PFIRTKETAKIIKDKLGIDSADIVYDNRLKELWAGDFEGASVDEYRKFAGSSLQRFTNRPNGGETAYDIKRRTTELLYEVESKYANKNILFITHSMPAWLMMAGAQGATPEEAVNFWEGDKDEVAVGSVRKIEFIPLPHNEEYELDLHRPYIDEIMFTCACGGVMKRIPDVFDCWVESGSMPFAQFHYPFENKDEFKNNFPADFIAEGIDQTRGWFYTSLVMSAALFGKSPYENVIVNGLVMAEDGKKMSKRLKNYPEPWEILNKYSADALRYYMLSAPIVHGEEMRFSEKGVDEVQKKVIGRILNVLSFYKLYEDTNVSAGNDSKNVLDEWIVARLYQMTEEIEESLDKYELDR
;
A
#
# COMPACT_ATOMS: atom_id res chain seq x y z
N PRO A 1 -14.76 34.84 13.40
CA PRO A 1 -13.55 35.41 12.78
C PRO A 1 -12.85 36.49 13.64
N PHE A 2 -11.52 36.50 13.61
CA PHE A 2 -10.68 37.47 14.32
C PHE A 2 -10.90 38.90 13.84
N ILE A 3 -10.60 39.89 14.69
CA ILE A 3 -10.79 41.32 14.37
C ILE A 3 -9.99 41.72 13.12
N ARG A 4 -8.74 41.26 13.01
CA ARG A 4 -7.85 41.58 11.87
C ARG A 4 -8.43 41.17 10.52
N THR A 5 -9.03 39.98 10.41
CA THR A 5 -9.63 39.54 9.14
C THR A 5 -10.88 40.35 8.79
N LYS A 6 -11.64 40.81 9.80
CA LYS A 6 -12.76 41.74 9.59
C LYS A 6 -12.31 43.11 9.12
N GLU A 7 -11.19 43.61 9.63
CA GLU A 7 -10.59 44.87 9.19
C GLU A 7 -10.10 44.77 7.75
N THR A 8 -9.40 43.69 7.40
CA THR A 8 -9.00 43.40 6.01
C THR A 8 -10.21 43.33 5.08
N ALA A 9 -11.29 42.66 5.48
CA ALA A 9 -12.52 42.58 4.69
C ALA A 9 -13.12 43.96 4.41
N LYS A 10 -13.13 44.86 5.40
CA LYS A 10 -13.61 46.25 5.22
C LYS A 10 -12.74 47.03 4.24
N ILE A 11 -11.42 46.93 4.35
CA ILE A 11 -10.46 47.59 3.45
C ILE A 11 -10.67 47.11 2.02
N ILE A 12 -10.75 45.79 1.82
CA ILE A 12 -10.94 45.19 0.49
C ILE A 12 -12.30 45.60 -0.08
N LYS A 13 -13.36 45.58 0.73
CA LYS A 13 -14.69 46.04 0.34
C LYS A 13 -14.66 47.48 -0.19
N ASP A 14 -14.05 48.40 0.56
CA ASP A 14 -13.95 49.81 0.14
C ASP A 14 -13.12 49.98 -1.15
N LYS A 15 -12.10 49.14 -1.35
CA LYS A 15 -11.25 49.18 -2.57
C LYS A 15 -11.89 48.56 -3.80
N LEU A 16 -12.67 47.49 -3.63
CA LEU A 16 -13.33 46.77 -4.73
C LEU A 16 -14.75 47.26 -5.01
N GLY A 17 -15.31 48.16 -4.18
CA GLY A 17 -16.66 48.66 -4.34
C GLY A 17 -17.74 47.61 -4.05
N ILE A 18 -17.46 46.67 -3.15
CA ILE A 18 -18.39 45.59 -2.76
C ILE A 18 -19.44 46.14 -1.78
N ASP A 19 -20.69 45.68 -1.83
CA ASP A 19 -21.70 46.09 -0.86
C ASP A 19 -21.37 45.51 0.53
N SER A 20 -21.67 46.25 1.60
CA SER A 20 -21.52 45.72 2.95
C SER A 20 -22.46 44.53 3.22
N ALA A 21 -23.57 44.42 2.47
CA ALA A 21 -24.47 43.28 2.51
C ALA A 21 -23.85 41.98 1.94
N ASP A 22 -22.83 42.10 1.08
CA ASP A 22 -22.13 40.96 0.47
C ASP A 22 -20.98 40.42 1.33
N ILE A 23 -20.69 41.05 2.48
CA ILE A 23 -19.70 40.53 3.43
C ILE A 23 -20.37 39.54 4.38
N VAL A 24 -19.96 38.28 4.28
CA VAL A 24 -20.38 37.21 5.19
C VAL A 24 -19.27 36.89 6.19
N TYR A 25 -19.60 36.93 7.48
CA TYR A 25 -18.68 36.51 8.54
C TYR A 25 -18.96 35.07 8.95
N ASP A 26 -18.05 34.15 8.61
CA ASP A 26 -18.17 32.73 8.97
C ASP A 26 -17.18 32.33 10.07
N ASN A 27 -17.67 31.59 11.08
CA ASN A 27 -16.83 31.12 12.18
C ASN A 27 -15.89 29.98 11.77
N ARG A 28 -16.18 29.26 10.67
CA ARG A 28 -15.32 28.22 10.10
C ARG A 28 -14.05 28.76 9.46
N LEU A 29 -13.90 30.07 9.33
CA LEU A 29 -12.67 30.75 8.89
C LEU A 29 -11.81 31.26 10.07
N LYS A 30 -12.14 30.95 11.32
CA LYS A 30 -11.31 31.34 12.47
C LYS A 30 -9.99 30.56 12.48
N GLU A 31 -8.97 31.13 13.12
CA GLU A 31 -7.70 30.44 13.39
C GLU A 31 -7.92 29.19 14.25
N LEU A 32 -6.90 28.34 14.36
CA LEU A 32 -6.86 27.24 15.33
C LEU A 32 -7.38 27.69 16.71
N TRP A 33 -8.33 26.93 17.26
CA TRP A 33 -8.63 26.99 18.69
C TRP A 33 -7.68 26.07 19.46
N ALA A 34 -6.76 26.65 20.23
CA ALA A 34 -5.68 25.93 20.90
C ALA A 34 -6.08 25.31 22.26
N GLY A 35 -7.34 25.44 22.69
CA GLY A 35 -7.83 24.85 23.93
C GLY A 35 -7.12 25.38 25.18
N ASP A 36 -6.58 24.47 26.00
CA ASP A 36 -5.78 24.81 27.19
C ASP A 36 -4.51 25.65 26.87
N PHE A 37 -4.09 25.71 25.61
CA PHE A 37 -2.96 26.55 25.17
C PHE A 37 -3.38 27.97 24.74
N GLU A 38 -4.65 28.34 24.86
CA GLU A 38 -5.08 29.72 24.63
C GLU A 38 -4.39 30.67 25.62
N GLY A 39 -3.65 31.64 25.09
CA GLY A 39 -2.82 32.56 25.88
C GLY A 39 -1.44 32.03 26.28
N ALA A 40 -1.11 30.78 25.96
CA ALA A 40 0.23 30.22 26.10
C ALA A 40 1.17 30.72 24.98
N SER A 41 2.48 30.47 25.13
CA SER A 41 3.44 30.78 24.07
C SER A 41 3.29 29.81 22.88
N VAL A 42 3.60 30.30 21.68
CA VAL A 42 3.59 29.48 20.46
C VAL A 42 4.55 28.28 20.57
N ASP A 43 5.67 28.45 21.27
CA ASP A 43 6.66 27.39 21.48
C ASP A 43 6.14 26.26 22.39
N GLU A 44 5.34 26.59 23.40
CA GLU A 44 4.67 25.59 24.24
C GLU A 44 3.66 24.77 23.43
N TYR A 45 2.83 25.44 22.62
CA TYR A 45 1.91 24.74 21.72
C TYR A 45 2.67 23.86 20.72
N ARG A 46 3.74 24.37 20.09
CA ARG A 46 4.53 23.61 19.11
C ARG A 46 5.19 22.37 19.71
N LYS A 47 5.68 22.46 20.96
CA LYS A 47 6.22 21.30 21.70
C LYS A 47 5.18 20.21 21.91
N PHE A 48 3.94 20.60 22.23
CA PHE A 48 2.82 19.67 22.35
C PHE A 48 2.40 19.08 20.99
N ALA A 49 2.21 19.95 20.00
CA ALA A 49 1.63 19.58 18.72
C ALA A 49 2.56 18.70 17.87
N GLY A 50 3.87 18.80 18.07
CA GLY A 50 4.86 17.97 17.41
C GLY A 50 5.12 18.36 15.95
N SER A 51 5.43 17.37 15.11
CA SER A 51 5.63 17.56 13.67
C SER A 51 4.35 18.05 12.98
N SER A 52 4.46 18.64 11.79
CA SER A 52 3.32 19.11 10.99
C SER A 52 2.26 18.00 10.80
N LEU A 53 2.69 16.76 10.59
CA LEU A 53 1.81 15.59 10.48
C LEU A 53 1.13 15.24 11.81
N GLN A 54 1.86 15.29 12.94
CA GLN A 54 1.30 15.01 14.26
C GLN A 54 0.21 16.01 14.66
N ARG A 55 0.20 17.22 14.10
CA ARG A 55 -0.86 18.23 14.36
C ARG A 55 -2.26 17.78 13.88
N PHE A 56 -2.34 16.83 12.97
CA PHE A 56 -3.61 16.27 12.50
C PHE A 56 -4.27 15.37 13.56
N THR A 57 -3.50 14.78 14.47
CA THR A 57 -4.03 13.84 15.47
C THR A 57 -3.83 14.29 16.92
N ASN A 58 -2.80 15.10 17.21
CA ASN A 58 -2.55 15.65 18.54
C ASN A 58 -3.56 16.74 18.90
N ARG A 59 -4.62 16.33 19.62
CA ARG A 59 -5.68 17.22 20.07
C ARG A 59 -5.34 17.89 21.40
N PRO A 60 -5.27 19.22 21.47
CA PRO A 60 -5.23 19.91 22.76
C PRO A 60 -6.58 19.77 23.47
N ASN A 61 -6.56 19.63 24.79
CA ASN A 61 -7.79 19.60 25.59
C ASN A 61 -8.63 20.86 25.32
N GLY A 62 -9.89 20.66 24.96
CA GLY A 62 -10.81 21.76 24.63
C GLY A 62 -10.49 22.53 23.34
N GLY A 63 -9.56 22.05 22.51
CA GLY A 63 -9.19 22.68 21.25
C GLY A 63 -9.33 21.77 20.02
N GLU A 64 -8.85 22.28 18.90
CA GLU A 64 -8.95 21.71 17.56
C GLU A 64 -7.62 21.07 17.13
N THR A 65 -7.72 20.06 16.27
CA THR A 65 -6.61 19.54 15.48
C THR A 65 -6.54 20.24 14.12
N ALA A 66 -5.44 20.09 13.38
CA ALA A 66 -5.40 20.48 11.97
C ALA A 66 -6.53 19.80 11.16
N TYR A 67 -6.91 18.59 11.55
CA TYR A 67 -8.03 17.86 10.97
C TYR A 67 -9.38 18.56 11.11
N ASP A 68 -9.68 19.03 12.32
CA ASP A 68 -10.95 19.74 12.58
C ASP A 68 -11.02 21.04 11.77
N ILE A 69 -9.88 21.73 11.62
CA ILE A 69 -9.79 22.94 10.79
C ILE A 69 -10.03 22.59 9.32
N LYS A 70 -9.34 21.57 8.78
CA LYS A 70 -9.53 21.09 7.40
C LYS A 70 -11.00 20.75 7.15
N ARG A 71 -11.64 19.99 8.04
CA ARG A 71 -13.05 19.61 7.91
C ARG A 71 -13.95 20.85 7.85
N ARG A 72 -13.87 21.76 8.82
CA ARG A 72 -14.76 22.94 8.87
C ARG A 72 -14.52 23.92 7.72
N THR A 73 -13.28 24.10 7.27
CA THR A 73 -12.99 24.99 6.13
C THR A 73 -13.43 24.37 4.81
N THR A 74 -13.33 23.05 4.67
CA THR A 74 -13.77 22.34 3.47
C THR A 74 -15.30 22.26 3.41
N GLU A 75 -15.99 21.99 4.52
CA GLU A 75 -17.45 22.13 4.63
C GLU A 75 -17.93 23.49 4.13
N LEU A 76 -17.22 24.56 4.49
CA LEU A 76 -17.51 25.91 4.00
C LEU A 76 -17.30 26.03 2.48
N LEU A 77 -16.24 25.45 1.92
CA LEU A 77 -16.02 25.45 0.46
C LEU A 77 -17.17 24.77 -0.29
N TYR A 78 -17.58 23.57 0.14
CA TYR A 78 -18.69 22.83 -0.48
C TYR A 78 -20.02 23.59 -0.34
N GLU A 79 -20.29 24.21 0.82
CA GLU A 79 -21.49 25.03 1.01
C GLU A 79 -21.49 26.27 0.10
N VAL A 80 -20.35 26.95 -0.02
CA VAL A 80 -20.22 28.15 -0.86
C VAL A 80 -20.37 27.81 -2.33
N GLU A 81 -19.74 26.74 -2.80
CA GLU A 81 -19.86 26.27 -4.18
C GLU A 81 -21.32 25.95 -4.53
N SER A 82 -22.03 25.28 -3.62
CA SER A 82 -23.46 24.96 -3.79
C SER A 82 -24.36 26.20 -3.83
N LYS A 83 -24.11 27.20 -2.96
CA LYS A 83 -24.98 28.39 -2.83
C LYS A 83 -24.67 29.50 -3.84
N TYR A 84 -23.41 29.65 -4.24
CA TYR A 84 -22.92 30.80 -5.00
C TYR A 84 -22.25 30.40 -6.30
N ALA A 85 -22.81 29.40 -6.99
CA ALA A 85 -22.31 28.94 -8.29
C ALA A 85 -22.12 30.12 -9.29
N ASN A 86 -21.02 30.09 -10.02
CA ASN A 86 -20.61 31.12 -11.00
C ASN A 86 -20.34 32.52 -10.41
N LYS A 87 -20.07 32.62 -9.11
CA LYS A 87 -19.61 33.87 -8.46
C LYS A 87 -18.12 33.80 -8.15
N ASN A 88 -17.48 34.96 -8.16
CA ASN A 88 -16.12 35.10 -7.63
C ASN A 88 -16.23 35.34 -6.12
N ILE A 89 -15.73 34.39 -5.33
CA ILE A 89 -15.75 34.46 -3.87
C ILE A 89 -14.33 34.69 -3.35
N LEU A 90 -14.18 35.65 -2.43
CA LEU A 90 -12.92 35.93 -1.75
C LEU A 90 -13.02 35.49 -0.29
N PHE A 91 -12.24 34.47 0.08
CA PHE A 91 -12.07 34.07 1.47
C PHE A 91 -10.95 34.87 2.13
N ILE A 92 -11.22 35.44 3.32
CA ILE A 92 -10.24 36.19 4.10
C ILE A 92 -10.04 35.47 5.44
N THR A 93 -8.89 34.83 5.59
CA THR A 93 -8.52 34.07 6.79
C THR A 93 -7.02 34.14 7.04
N HIS A 94 -6.54 33.40 8.05
CA HIS A 94 -5.14 33.30 8.41
C HIS A 94 -4.49 32.04 7.82
N SER A 95 -3.20 31.90 8.08
CA SER A 95 -2.32 30.87 7.51
C SER A 95 -2.88 29.44 7.62
N MET A 96 -3.20 28.97 8.83
CA MET A 96 -3.58 27.56 9.02
C MET A 96 -4.94 27.20 8.38
N PRO A 97 -6.02 28.00 8.53
CA PRO A 97 -7.27 27.73 7.82
C PRO A 97 -7.13 27.87 6.30
N ALA A 98 -6.32 28.82 5.79
CA ALA A 98 -6.09 28.96 4.35
C ALA A 98 -5.38 27.72 3.78
N TRP A 99 -4.32 27.26 4.44
CA TRP A 99 -3.61 26.04 4.08
C TRP A 99 -4.53 24.83 4.03
N LEU A 100 -5.28 24.59 5.11
CA LEU A 100 -6.10 23.39 5.24
C LEU A 100 -7.36 23.46 4.36
N MET A 101 -7.86 24.66 4.07
CA MET A 101 -8.87 24.88 3.03
C MET A 101 -8.35 24.48 1.64
N MET A 102 -7.12 24.86 1.28
CA MET A 102 -6.52 24.46 0.01
C MET A 102 -6.27 22.95 -0.06
N ALA A 103 -5.81 22.34 1.04
CA ALA A 103 -5.63 20.89 1.13
C ALA A 103 -6.97 20.15 0.94
N GLY A 104 -8.03 20.60 1.62
CA GLY A 104 -9.37 20.03 1.49
C GLY A 104 -9.99 20.23 0.11
N ALA A 105 -9.71 21.35 -0.56
CA ALA A 105 -10.14 21.57 -1.94
C ALA A 105 -9.57 20.54 -2.93
N GLN A 106 -8.41 19.96 -2.61
CA GLN A 106 -7.76 18.92 -3.42
C GLN A 106 -8.05 17.49 -2.93
N GLY A 107 -8.83 17.33 -1.86
CA GLY A 107 -9.06 16.02 -1.24
C GLY A 107 -7.77 15.43 -0.62
N ALA A 108 -6.83 16.26 -0.20
CA ALA A 108 -5.50 15.79 0.19
C ALA A 108 -5.50 15.04 1.53
N THR A 109 -4.69 13.98 1.64
CA THR A 109 -4.36 13.31 2.91
C THR A 109 -3.54 14.24 3.83
N PRO A 110 -3.35 13.92 5.12
CA PRO A 110 -2.48 14.69 6.00
C PRO A 110 -1.06 14.81 5.48
N GLU A 111 -0.50 13.73 4.92
CA GLU A 111 0.83 13.70 4.33
C GLU A 111 0.92 14.64 3.12
N GLU A 112 -0.05 14.57 2.21
CA GLU A 112 -0.12 15.47 1.04
C GLU A 112 -0.30 16.93 1.45
N ALA A 113 -1.18 17.19 2.43
CA ALA A 113 -1.41 18.52 2.97
C ALA A 113 -0.12 19.11 3.55
N VAL A 114 0.65 18.33 4.31
CA VAL A 114 1.96 18.75 4.84
C VAL A 114 2.95 19.02 3.71
N ASN A 115 3.00 18.16 2.68
CA ASN A 115 3.89 18.35 1.54
C ASN A 115 3.57 19.63 0.74
N PHE A 116 2.29 19.99 0.60
CA PHE A 116 1.90 21.27 0.00
C PHE A 116 2.43 22.49 0.76
N TRP A 117 2.54 22.36 2.09
CA TRP A 117 3.00 23.42 2.96
C TRP A 117 4.53 23.50 3.07
N GLU A 118 5.20 22.37 3.17
CA GLU A 118 6.66 22.30 3.37
C GLU A 118 7.42 22.39 2.03
N GLY A 119 6.82 21.99 0.92
CA GLY A 119 7.39 22.09 -0.42
C GLY A 119 7.31 23.48 -1.04
N ASP A 120 6.36 24.31 -0.59
CA ASP A 120 6.18 25.69 -1.01
C ASP A 120 6.92 26.60 -0.02
N LYS A 121 8.15 27.03 -0.36
CA LYS A 121 8.95 27.94 0.50
C LYS A 121 8.26 29.28 0.78
N ASP A 122 7.13 29.55 0.12
CA ASP A 122 6.22 30.62 0.42
C ASP A 122 5.11 30.11 1.36
N GLU A 123 5.39 30.01 2.67
CA GLU A 123 4.33 30.13 3.68
C GLU A 123 3.39 31.25 3.21
N VAL A 124 2.06 31.05 3.18
CA VAL A 124 1.09 32.03 2.64
C VAL A 124 1.44 33.43 3.17
N ALA A 125 2.13 34.21 2.34
CA ALA A 125 2.77 35.42 2.80
C ALA A 125 1.69 36.39 3.29
N VAL A 126 2.01 37.20 4.30
CA VAL A 126 1.05 38.14 4.85
C VAL A 126 0.53 39.06 3.74
N GLY A 127 -0.78 39.05 3.50
CA GLY A 127 -1.41 39.86 2.45
C GLY A 127 -1.32 39.27 1.04
N SER A 128 -0.81 38.04 0.88
CA SER A 128 -0.86 37.32 -0.40
C SER A 128 -2.28 36.87 -0.73
N VAL A 129 -2.53 36.68 -2.03
CA VAL A 129 -3.79 36.15 -2.56
C VAL A 129 -3.47 34.90 -3.37
N ARG A 130 -4.22 33.82 -3.14
CA ARG A 130 -4.08 32.57 -3.87
C ARG A 130 -5.44 32.18 -4.44
N LYS A 131 -5.44 31.68 -5.68
CA LYS A 131 -6.63 31.12 -6.31
C LYS A 131 -6.80 29.69 -5.80
N ILE A 132 -8.01 29.34 -5.37
CA ILE A 132 -8.38 27.96 -5.04
C ILE A 132 -9.09 27.41 -6.28
N GLU A 133 -8.50 26.41 -6.93
CA GLU A 133 -9.20 25.64 -7.95
C GLU A 133 -9.96 24.53 -7.24
N PHE A 134 -11.29 24.60 -7.28
CA PHE A 134 -12.15 23.70 -6.53
C PHE A 134 -13.24 23.15 -7.44
N ILE A 135 -13.40 21.83 -7.36
CA ILE A 135 -14.56 21.09 -7.83
C ILE A 135 -14.96 20.14 -6.71
N PRO A 136 -16.27 19.86 -6.51
CA PRO A 136 -16.68 18.80 -5.60
C PRO A 136 -16.03 17.46 -6.02
N LEU A 137 -15.28 16.86 -5.10
CA LEU A 137 -14.63 15.57 -5.26
C LEU A 137 -15.38 14.51 -4.45
N PRO A 138 -15.36 13.23 -4.83
CA PRO A 138 -15.85 12.18 -3.96
C PRO A 138 -14.89 12.05 -2.78
N HIS A 139 -15.41 12.09 -1.56
CA HIS A 139 -14.55 12.16 -0.38
C HIS A 139 -15.13 11.41 0.82
N ASN A 140 -14.25 10.93 1.71
CA ASN A 140 -14.64 10.36 3.01
C ASN A 140 -15.15 11.42 4.00
N GLU A 141 -15.51 11.05 5.22
CA GLU A 141 -16.01 11.98 6.26
C GLU A 141 -14.99 13.09 6.61
N GLU A 142 -13.76 12.87 6.20
CA GLU A 142 -12.59 13.66 6.45
C GLU A 142 -12.17 14.58 5.30
N TYR A 143 -12.97 14.63 4.23
CA TYR A 143 -12.68 15.39 3.01
C TYR A 143 -11.33 15.01 2.37
N GLU A 144 -11.00 13.73 2.41
CA GLU A 144 -9.92 13.13 1.61
C GLU A 144 -10.54 12.46 0.39
N LEU A 145 -9.86 12.53 -0.76
CA LEU A 145 -10.31 11.93 -2.00
C LEU A 145 -10.51 10.43 -1.79
N ASP A 146 -11.75 9.98 -1.96
CA ASP A 146 -12.10 8.57 -1.88
C ASP A 146 -13.04 8.21 -3.03
N LEU A 147 -12.52 7.45 -3.98
CA LEU A 147 -13.25 6.99 -5.15
C LEU A 147 -14.14 5.77 -4.87
N HIS A 148 -14.18 5.28 -3.62
CA HIS A 148 -15.03 4.16 -3.24
C HIS A 148 -16.49 4.58 -3.08
N ARG A 149 -17.35 3.57 -3.10
CA ARG A 149 -18.74 3.73 -2.63
C ARG A 149 -18.73 3.89 -1.11
N PRO A 150 -19.63 4.72 -0.55
CA PRO A 150 -20.73 5.42 -1.22
C PRO A 150 -20.33 6.73 -1.91
N TYR A 151 -19.15 7.28 -1.64
CA TYR A 151 -18.77 8.66 -1.98
C TYR A 151 -18.80 8.96 -3.48
N ILE A 152 -18.28 8.05 -4.31
CA ILE A 152 -18.29 8.20 -5.77
C ILE A 152 -19.71 8.23 -6.37
N ASP A 153 -20.72 7.71 -5.67
CA ASP A 153 -22.12 7.66 -6.14
C ASP A 153 -22.77 9.05 -6.14
N GLU A 154 -22.22 9.98 -5.35
CA GLU A 154 -22.76 11.35 -5.19
C GLU A 154 -22.33 12.29 -6.33
N ILE A 155 -21.29 11.93 -7.07
CA ILE A 155 -20.75 12.73 -8.16
C ILE A 155 -21.64 12.60 -9.40
N MET A 156 -22.14 13.75 -9.86
CA MET A 156 -23.00 13.85 -11.04
C MET A 156 -22.39 14.80 -12.05
N PHE A 157 -22.53 14.44 -13.32
CA PHE A 157 -22.06 15.28 -14.42
C PHE A 157 -23.24 15.85 -15.21
N THR A 158 -23.06 17.03 -15.78
CA THR A 158 -24.03 17.57 -16.75
C THR A 158 -23.79 16.91 -18.10
N CYS A 159 -24.83 16.32 -18.68
CA CYS A 159 -24.79 15.75 -20.03
C CYS A 159 -24.81 16.86 -21.08
N ALA A 160 -24.17 16.64 -22.23
CA ALA A 160 -24.25 17.56 -23.36
C ALA A 160 -25.69 17.83 -23.85
N CYS A 161 -26.65 16.94 -23.58
CA CYS A 161 -28.06 17.16 -23.89
C CYS A 161 -28.82 18.02 -22.85
N GLY A 162 -28.14 18.47 -21.79
CA GLY A 162 -28.74 19.20 -20.66
C GLY A 162 -29.30 18.33 -19.54
N GLY A 163 -29.22 16.99 -19.67
CA GLY A 163 -29.59 16.05 -18.61
C GLY A 163 -28.49 15.86 -17.55
N VAL A 164 -28.76 15.01 -16.56
CA VAL A 164 -27.80 14.65 -15.49
C VAL A 164 -27.29 13.23 -15.74
N MET A 165 -25.97 13.05 -15.77
CA MET A 165 -25.30 11.75 -15.86
C MET A 165 -24.95 11.26 -14.45
N LYS A 166 -25.34 10.02 -14.17
CA LYS A 166 -24.99 9.30 -12.94
C LYS A 166 -24.20 8.05 -13.30
N ARG A 167 -23.22 7.71 -12.47
CA ARG A 167 -22.48 6.43 -12.58
C ARG A 167 -23.45 5.25 -12.40
N ILE A 168 -23.17 4.12 -13.07
CA ILE A 168 -23.83 2.84 -12.79
C ILE A 168 -23.39 2.28 -11.43
N PRO A 169 -24.25 1.58 -10.67
CA PRO A 169 -23.92 1.17 -9.30
C PRO A 169 -22.87 0.06 -9.22
N ASP A 170 -22.68 -0.69 -10.32
CA ASP A 170 -21.84 -1.88 -10.39
C ASP A 170 -20.36 -1.59 -10.08
N VAL A 171 -19.73 -2.56 -9.42
CA VAL A 171 -18.29 -2.55 -9.11
C VAL A 171 -17.62 -3.67 -9.90
N PHE A 172 -16.30 -3.56 -10.06
CA PHE A 172 -15.53 -4.61 -10.73
C PHE A 172 -15.53 -5.91 -9.91
N ASP A 173 -15.39 -7.02 -10.62
CA ASP A 173 -15.02 -8.30 -10.02
C ASP A 173 -13.56 -8.22 -9.52
N CYS A 174 -13.25 -8.78 -8.35
CA CYS A 174 -11.92 -8.69 -7.74
C CYS A 174 -10.83 -9.38 -8.58
N TRP A 175 -11.21 -10.25 -9.51
CA TRP A 175 -10.30 -10.82 -10.49
C TRP A 175 -9.77 -9.82 -11.51
N VAL A 176 -10.50 -8.71 -11.77
CA VAL A 176 -10.01 -7.60 -12.60
C VAL A 176 -8.93 -6.83 -11.84
N GLU A 177 -9.12 -6.60 -10.55
CA GLU A 177 -8.16 -5.92 -9.69
C GLU A 177 -6.84 -6.70 -9.60
N SER A 178 -6.92 -7.97 -9.22
CA SER A 178 -5.75 -8.86 -9.14
C SER A 178 -5.10 -9.10 -10.51
N GLY A 179 -5.89 -9.19 -11.58
CA GLY A 179 -5.38 -9.28 -12.95
C GLY A 179 -4.71 -8.00 -13.46
N SER A 180 -5.03 -6.85 -12.87
CA SER A 180 -4.41 -5.55 -13.19
C SER A 180 -3.11 -5.29 -12.41
N MET A 181 -2.81 -6.13 -11.41
CA MET A 181 -1.62 -6.01 -10.55
C MET A 181 -0.31 -5.72 -11.31
N PRO A 182 -0.01 -6.33 -12.48
CA PRO A 182 1.26 -6.09 -13.19
C PRO A 182 1.55 -4.62 -13.50
N PHE A 183 0.53 -3.78 -13.70
CA PHE A 183 0.69 -2.35 -13.98
C PHE A 183 0.10 -1.45 -12.87
N ALA A 184 -0.97 -1.88 -12.22
CA ALA A 184 -1.64 -1.10 -11.19
C ALA A 184 -0.75 -0.86 -9.96
N GLN A 185 0.10 -1.83 -9.59
CA GLN A 185 1.03 -1.69 -8.46
C GLN A 185 2.02 -0.52 -8.62
N PHE A 186 2.32 -0.15 -9.86
CA PHE A 186 3.25 0.92 -10.19
C PHE A 186 2.56 2.28 -10.35
N HIS A 187 1.24 2.35 -10.13
CA HIS A 187 0.45 3.52 -10.47
C HIS A 187 0.61 3.92 -11.95
N TYR A 188 0.85 2.93 -12.82
CA TYR A 188 0.95 3.13 -14.26
C TYR A 188 -0.43 3.48 -14.85
N PRO A 189 -0.54 4.40 -15.81
CA PRO A 189 0.51 5.11 -16.54
C PRO A 189 0.87 6.48 -15.96
N PHE A 190 0.50 6.77 -14.71
CA PHE A 190 0.74 8.08 -14.09
C PHE A 190 2.19 8.18 -13.62
N GLU A 191 2.66 7.15 -12.91
CA GLU A 191 3.98 7.11 -12.27
C GLU A 191 4.74 5.81 -12.61
N ASN A 192 6.00 5.72 -12.13
CA ASN A 192 6.88 4.54 -12.17
C ASN A 192 6.94 3.81 -13.53
N LYS A 193 6.88 4.58 -14.62
CA LYS A 193 6.81 4.05 -16.00
C LYS A 193 8.00 3.17 -16.36
N ASP A 194 9.20 3.56 -15.93
CA ASP A 194 10.41 2.82 -16.26
C ASP A 194 10.55 1.58 -15.37
N GLU A 195 10.09 1.64 -14.12
CA GLU A 195 10.01 0.47 -13.25
C GLU A 195 9.05 -0.58 -13.80
N PHE A 196 7.86 -0.19 -14.25
CA PHE A 196 6.94 -1.08 -14.93
C PHE A 196 7.58 -1.72 -16.18
N LYS A 197 8.20 -0.91 -17.05
CA LYS A 197 8.84 -1.44 -18.28
C LYS A 197 9.97 -2.42 -17.99
N ASN A 198 10.74 -2.19 -16.93
CA ASN A 198 11.88 -3.04 -16.56
C ASN A 198 11.46 -4.34 -15.87
N ASN A 199 10.25 -4.41 -15.30
CA ASN A 199 9.75 -5.57 -14.57
C ASN A 199 8.57 -6.28 -15.29
N PHE A 200 8.27 -5.91 -16.54
CA PHE A 200 7.16 -6.47 -17.30
C PHE A 200 7.57 -6.95 -18.70
N PRO A 201 7.42 -8.25 -19.02
CA PRO A 201 6.76 -9.29 -18.21
C PRO A 201 7.60 -9.78 -17.03
N ALA A 202 6.95 -10.42 -16.06
CA ALA A 202 7.62 -11.06 -14.94
C ALA A 202 8.30 -12.37 -15.36
N ASP A 203 9.52 -12.64 -14.90
CA ASP A 203 10.24 -13.86 -15.27
C ASP A 203 9.58 -15.14 -14.71
N PHE A 204 8.97 -15.05 -13.53
CA PHE A 204 8.44 -16.22 -12.82
C PHE A 204 7.26 -15.89 -11.91
N ILE A 205 6.27 -16.78 -11.89
CA ILE A 205 5.20 -16.81 -10.88
C ILE A 205 4.94 -18.27 -10.42
N ALA A 206 4.41 -18.44 -9.21
CA ALA A 206 3.98 -19.74 -8.70
C ALA A 206 2.72 -19.63 -7.85
N GLU A 207 1.65 -20.31 -8.25
CA GLU A 207 0.40 -20.37 -7.50
C GLU A 207 -0.31 -21.72 -7.70
N GLY A 208 -1.37 -21.94 -6.93
CA GLY A 208 -2.17 -23.15 -6.97
C GLY A 208 -2.87 -23.40 -8.31
N ILE A 209 -3.13 -24.69 -8.60
CA ILE A 209 -3.83 -25.16 -9.80
C ILE A 209 -5.19 -24.50 -10.04
N ASP A 210 -5.86 -24.04 -8.98
CA ASP A 210 -7.10 -23.27 -9.06
C ASP A 210 -6.93 -21.92 -9.76
N GLN A 211 -5.73 -21.34 -9.78
CA GLN A 211 -5.45 -20.06 -10.44
C GLN A 211 -5.48 -20.13 -11.97
N THR A 212 -5.49 -21.33 -12.56
CA THR A 212 -5.76 -21.53 -13.99
C THR A 212 -7.13 -20.98 -14.44
N ARG A 213 -8.06 -20.79 -13.49
CA ARG A 213 -9.37 -20.18 -13.70
C ARG A 213 -9.56 -18.85 -12.96
N GLY A 214 -8.53 -18.40 -12.24
CA GLY A 214 -8.50 -17.15 -11.48
C GLY A 214 -7.41 -16.24 -12.01
N TRP A 215 -6.39 -16.00 -11.18
CA TRP A 215 -5.38 -14.97 -11.41
C TRP A 215 -4.55 -15.17 -12.68
N PHE A 216 -4.19 -16.41 -13.04
CA PHE A 216 -3.44 -16.66 -14.28
C PHE A 216 -4.23 -16.21 -15.50
N TYR A 217 -5.53 -16.54 -15.52
CA TYR A 217 -6.44 -16.21 -16.60
C TYR A 217 -6.66 -14.70 -16.70
N THR A 218 -7.06 -14.04 -15.61
CA THR A 218 -7.38 -12.60 -15.67
C THR A 218 -6.16 -11.74 -15.90
N SER A 219 -5.02 -12.06 -15.31
CA SER A 219 -3.76 -11.38 -15.60
C SER A 219 -3.41 -11.48 -17.09
N LEU A 220 -3.50 -12.69 -17.67
CA LEU A 220 -3.21 -12.91 -19.08
C LEU A 220 -4.17 -12.14 -19.99
N VAL A 221 -5.48 -12.17 -19.71
CA VAL A 221 -6.50 -11.44 -20.48
C VAL A 221 -6.24 -9.93 -20.45
N MET A 222 -6.05 -9.36 -19.26
CA MET A 222 -5.81 -7.92 -19.09
C MET A 222 -4.52 -7.50 -19.80
N SER A 223 -3.44 -8.26 -19.60
CA SER A 223 -2.14 -8.00 -20.19
C SER A 223 -2.15 -8.09 -21.71
N ALA A 224 -2.78 -9.13 -22.27
CA ALA A 224 -2.90 -9.29 -23.70
C ALA A 224 -3.75 -8.17 -24.34
N ALA A 225 -4.85 -7.77 -23.68
CA ALA A 225 -5.74 -6.73 -24.18
C ALA A 225 -5.08 -5.34 -24.15
N LEU A 226 -4.33 -5.01 -23.09
CA LEU A 226 -3.75 -3.69 -22.89
C LEU A 226 -2.36 -3.53 -23.51
N PHE A 227 -1.55 -4.59 -23.50
CA PHE A 227 -0.13 -4.54 -23.87
C PHE A 227 0.27 -5.54 -24.96
N GLY A 228 -0.63 -6.43 -25.39
CA GLY A 228 -0.35 -7.39 -26.47
C GLY A 228 0.67 -8.48 -26.11
N LYS A 229 0.96 -8.70 -24.82
CA LYS A 229 1.91 -9.73 -24.34
C LYS A 229 1.44 -10.42 -23.07
N SER A 230 1.99 -11.60 -22.79
CA SER A 230 1.80 -12.30 -21.51
C SER A 230 2.35 -11.46 -20.36
N PRO A 231 1.76 -11.50 -19.15
CA PRO A 231 2.32 -10.80 -18.00
C PRO A 231 3.45 -11.57 -17.30
N TYR A 232 3.68 -12.82 -17.67
CA TYR A 232 4.71 -13.70 -17.11
C TYR A 232 5.34 -14.59 -18.19
N GLU A 233 6.59 -14.99 -17.98
CA GLU A 233 7.36 -15.90 -18.85
C GLU A 233 7.31 -17.35 -18.36
N ASN A 234 7.51 -17.59 -17.06
CA ASN A 234 7.50 -18.94 -16.47
C ASN A 234 6.45 -19.06 -15.35
N VAL A 235 5.76 -20.21 -15.31
CA VAL A 235 4.70 -20.49 -14.32
C VAL A 235 4.91 -21.87 -13.71
N ILE A 236 5.05 -21.94 -12.39
CA ILE A 236 4.87 -23.20 -11.66
C ILE A 236 3.44 -23.26 -11.13
N VAL A 237 2.76 -24.36 -11.47
CA VAL A 237 1.41 -24.63 -10.99
C VAL A 237 1.50 -25.66 -9.88
N ASN A 238 1.38 -25.21 -8.63
CA ASN A 238 1.40 -26.14 -7.50
C ASN A 238 0.03 -26.82 -7.34
N GLY A 239 0.05 -28.05 -6.85
CA GLY A 239 -1.17 -28.78 -6.53
C GLY A 239 -1.83 -28.30 -5.24
N LEU A 240 -2.73 -29.12 -4.70
CA LEU A 240 -3.52 -28.78 -3.52
C LEU A 240 -3.08 -29.56 -2.29
N VAL A 241 -2.91 -28.84 -1.18
CA VAL A 241 -2.72 -29.47 0.14
C VAL A 241 -4.07 -29.92 0.68
N MET A 242 -4.15 -31.21 0.96
CA MET A 242 -5.31 -31.89 1.51
C MET A 242 -5.05 -32.27 2.96
N ALA A 243 -6.13 -32.37 3.76
CA ALA A 243 -6.05 -32.93 5.09
C ALA A 243 -5.57 -34.40 5.04
N GLU A 244 -5.12 -34.93 6.17
CA GLU A 244 -4.59 -36.30 6.25
C GLU A 244 -5.63 -37.36 5.80
N ASP A 245 -6.92 -37.08 6.01
CA ASP A 245 -8.04 -37.92 5.57
C ASP A 245 -8.40 -37.76 4.08
N GLY A 246 -7.67 -36.91 3.34
CA GLY A 246 -7.88 -36.62 1.93
C GLY A 246 -8.97 -35.59 1.63
N LYS A 247 -9.59 -34.97 2.63
CA LYS A 247 -10.55 -33.87 2.40
C LYS A 247 -9.83 -32.55 2.16
N LYS A 248 -10.47 -31.65 1.42
CA LYS A 248 -9.99 -30.27 1.28
C LYS A 248 -9.87 -29.61 2.66
N MET A 249 -8.75 -28.95 2.92
CA MET A 249 -8.56 -28.19 4.15
C MET A 249 -9.52 -26.99 4.18
N SER A 250 -10.09 -26.68 5.34
CA SER A 250 -10.89 -25.45 5.51
C SER A 250 -10.84 -24.91 6.93
N LYS A 251 -10.81 -23.59 7.06
CA LYS A 251 -10.89 -22.88 8.35
C LYS A 251 -12.13 -23.26 9.16
N ARG A 252 -13.24 -23.57 8.47
CA ARG A 252 -14.50 -23.99 9.10
C ARG A 252 -14.41 -25.39 9.71
N LEU A 253 -13.77 -26.35 9.01
CA LEU A 253 -13.64 -27.72 9.50
C LEU A 253 -12.48 -27.89 10.48
N LYS A 254 -11.53 -26.94 10.52
CA LYS A 254 -10.31 -27.01 11.34
C LYS A 254 -9.59 -28.35 11.17
N ASN A 255 -9.56 -28.84 9.93
CA ASN A 255 -9.00 -30.15 9.55
C ASN A 255 -7.56 -30.04 9.02
N TYR A 256 -6.81 -29.06 9.50
CA TYR A 256 -5.40 -28.85 9.16
C TYR A 256 -4.63 -28.49 10.43
N PRO A 257 -3.34 -28.87 10.53
CA PRO A 257 -2.52 -28.45 11.65
C PRO A 257 -2.22 -26.96 11.55
N GLU A 258 -2.20 -26.27 12.70
CA GLU A 258 -1.89 -24.85 12.71
C GLU A 258 -0.45 -24.61 12.23
N PRO A 259 -0.22 -23.79 11.17
CA PRO A 259 1.10 -23.65 10.56
C PRO A 259 2.20 -23.26 11.54
N TRP A 260 1.92 -22.37 12.49
CA TRP A 260 2.89 -21.95 13.50
C TRP A 260 3.29 -23.06 14.46
N GLU A 261 2.40 -24.01 14.76
CA GLU A 261 2.75 -25.15 15.60
C GLU A 261 3.74 -26.07 14.88
N ILE A 262 3.52 -26.32 13.58
CA ILE A 262 4.44 -27.09 12.74
C ILE A 262 5.82 -26.41 12.66
N LEU A 263 5.84 -25.10 12.39
CA LEU A 263 7.08 -24.33 12.27
C LEU A 263 7.88 -24.33 13.58
N ASN A 264 7.23 -24.10 14.71
CA ASN A 264 7.89 -24.07 16.01
C ASN A 264 8.42 -25.45 16.44
N LYS A 265 7.72 -26.52 16.06
CA LYS A 265 8.09 -27.89 16.45
C LYS A 265 9.16 -28.50 15.55
N TYR A 266 9.12 -28.24 14.24
CA TYR A 266 9.95 -28.94 13.25
C TYR A 266 10.91 -28.05 12.48
N SER A 267 10.83 -26.73 12.62
CA SER A 267 11.50 -25.71 11.79
C SER A 267 10.83 -25.47 10.42
N ALA A 268 11.09 -24.27 9.87
CA ALA A 268 10.66 -23.90 8.53
C ALA A 268 11.32 -24.76 7.44
N ASP A 269 12.57 -25.18 7.65
CA ASP A 269 13.34 -25.93 6.64
C ASP A 269 12.78 -27.35 6.46
N ALA A 270 12.39 -28.01 7.56
CA ALA A 270 11.74 -29.31 7.47
C ALA A 270 10.41 -29.24 6.69
N LEU A 271 9.61 -28.19 6.94
CA LEU A 271 8.36 -27.98 6.21
C LEU A 271 8.61 -27.69 4.73
N ARG A 272 9.54 -26.78 4.41
CA ARG A 272 9.91 -26.46 3.03
C ARG A 272 10.38 -27.68 2.26
N TYR A 273 11.32 -28.44 2.84
CA TYR A 273 11.84 -29.65 2.21
C TYR A 273 10.74 -30.71 2.04
N TYR A 274 9.87 -30.90 3.04
CA TYR A 274 8.73 -31.81 2.92
C TYR A 274 7.82 -31.45 1.75
N MET A 275 7.52 -30.17 1.56
CA MET A 275 6.69 -29.69 0.45
C MET A 275 7.38 -29.85 -0.90
N LEU A 276 8.67 -29.55 -1.00
CA LEU A 276 9.46 -29.71 -2.23
C LEU A 276 9.65 -31.17 -2.62
N SER A 277 9.78 -32.08 -1.64
CA SER A 277 9.90 -33.52 -1.89
C SER A 277 8.58 -34.21 -2.24
N ALA A 278 7.48 -33.45 -2.28
CA ALA A 278 6.14 -34.00 -2.46
C ALA A 278 5.58 -33.73 -3.85
N PRO A 279 4.61 -34.53 -4.32
CA PRO A 279 4.01 -34.37 -5.66
C PRO A 279 3.33 -33.00 -5.91
N ILE A 280 3.16 -32.18 -4.87
CA ILE A 280 2.53 -30.87 -4.98
C ILE A 280 3.28 -29.92 -5.94
N VAL A 281 4.59 -30.09 -6.12
CA VAL A 281 5.35 -29.29 -7.10
C VAL A 281 5.04 -29.67 -8.56
N HIS A 282 4.39 -30.82 -8.78
CA HIS A 282 3.95 -31.31 -10.09
C HIS A 282 2.45 -31.05 -10.35
N GLY A 283 1.82 -30.18 -9.57
CA GLY A 283 0.39 -29.89 -9.69
C GLY A 283 -0.53 -30.94 -9.06
N GLU A 284 0.01 -31.94 -8.36
CA GLU A 284 -0.77 -33.04 -7.77
C GLU A 284 -1.26 -32.74 -6.35
N GLU A 285 -2.32 -33.44 -5.93
CA GLU A 285 -2.80 -33.35 -4.57
C GLU A 285 -1.84 -34.04 -3.59
N MET A 286 -1.59 -33.40 -2.46
CA MET A 286 -0.76 -33.93 -1.39
C MET A 286 -1.54 -33.94 -0.08
N ARG A 287 -1.63 -35.12 0.57
CA ARG A 287 -2.17 -35.21 1.93
C ARG A 287 -1.09 -34.81 2.93
N PHE A 288 -1.31 -33.69 3.61
CA PHE A 288 -0.39 -33.21 4.62
C PHE A 288 -0.35 -34.17 5.81
N SER A 289 0.85 -34.62 6.18
CA SER A 289 1.08 -35.41 7.38
C SER A 289 2.20 -34.79 8.21
N GLU A 290 1.88 -34.41 9.45
CA GLU A 290 2.87 -33.91 10.41
C GLU A 290 3.99 -34.94 10.65
N LYS A 291 3.66 -36.24 10.60
CA LYS A 291 4.65 -37.31 10.68
C LYS A 291 5.66 -37.24 9.52
N GLY A 292 5.21 -36.86 8.31
CA GLY A 292 6.10 -36.64 7.17
C GLY A 292 7.12 -35.53 7.44
N VAL A 293 6.68 -34.42 8.02
CA VAL A 293 7.55 -33.31 8.43
C VAL A 293 8.55 -33.75 9.52
N ASP A 294 8.10 -34.49 10.53
CA ASP A 294 8.97 -35.07 11.57
C ASP A 294 10.04 -36.00 10.98
N GLU A 295 9.66 -36.82 10.00
CA GLU A 295 10.61 -37.71 9.32
C GLU A 295 11.67 -36.92 8.54
N VAL A 296 11.28 -35.87 7.82
CA VAL A 296 12.23 -34.96 7.14
C VAL A 296 13.16 -34.30 8.16
N GLN A 297 12.61 -33.77 9.25
CA GLN A 297 13.39 -33.12 10.30
C GLN A 297 14.42 -34.07 10.90
N LYS A 298 14.07 -35.33 11.17
CA LYS A 298 14.98 -36.30 11.77
C LYS A 298 15.99 -36.87 10.78
N LYS A 299 15.55 -37.22 9.56
CA LYS A 299 16.36 -37.98 8.59
C LYS A 299 17.23 -37.10 7.71
N VAL A 300 16.80 -35.87 7.44
CA VAL A 300 17.49 -34.92 6.55
C VAL A 300 18.13 -33.82 7.38
N ILE A 301 17.33 -32.91 7.94
CA ILE A 301 17.82 -31.70 8.62
C ILE A 301 18.71 -32.05 9.82
N GLY A 302 18.21 -32.90 10.73
CA GLY A 302 18.95 -33.34 11.90
C GLY A 302 20.23 -34.10 11.55
N ARG A 303 20.23 -34.86 10.44
CA ARG A 303 21.43 -35.55 9.97
C ARG A 303 22.49 -34.56 9.47
N ILE A 304 22.09 -33.56 8.70
CA ILE A 304 23.01 -32.50 8.23
C ILE A 304 23.61 -31.75 9.43
N LEU A 305 22.78 -31.39 10.42
CA LEU A 305 23.25 -30.71 11.63
C LEU A 305 24.19 -31.58 12.47
N ASN A 306 23.97 -32.89 12.52
CA ASN A 306 24.89 -33.82 13.18
C ASN A 306 26.24 -33.89 12.45
N VAL A 307 26.25 -33.94 11.12
CA VAL A 307 27.49 -33.90 10.32
C VAL A 307 28.23 -32.59 10.52
N LEU A 308 27.53 -31.45 10.53
CA LEU A 308 28.11 -30.14 10.81
C LEU A 308 28.69 -30.07 12.22
N SER A 309 27.97 -30.60 13.22
CA SER A 309 28.44 -30.62 14.61
C SER A 309 29.68 -31.50 14.77
N PHE A 310 29.72 -32.64 14.07
CA PHE A 310 30.91 -33.48 14.01
C PHE A 310 32.09 -32.75 13.37
N TYR A 311 31.89 -32.07 12.23
CA TYR A 311 32.93 -31.26 11.61
C TYR A 311 33.47 -30.19 12.57
N LYS A 312 32.59 -29.39 13.18
CA LYS A 312 32.97 -28.32 14.13
C LYS A 312 33.71 -28.82 15.36
N LEU A 313 33.46 -30.06 15.80
CA LEU A 313 34.16 -30.65 16.94
C LEU A 313 35.65 -30.88 16.64
N TYR A 314 35.99 -31.13 15.37
CA TYR A 314 37.35 -31.47 14.93
C TYR A 314 37.96 -30.43 13.99
N GLU A 315 37.28 -29.30 13.75
CA GLU A 315 37.76 -28.28 12.83
C GLU A 315 39.08 -27.66 13.33
N ASP A 316 40.07 -27.58 12.45
CA ASP A 316 41.29 -26.81 12.68
C ASP A 316 41.14 -25.47 11.96
N THR A 317 41.04 -24.39 12.74
CA THR A 317 40.85 -23.03 12.24
C THR A 317 42.07 -22.46 11.51
N ASN A 318 43.20 -23.17 11.53
CA ASN A 318 44.43 -22.77 10.83
C ASN A 318 44.55 -23.37 9.42
N VAL A 319 43.58 -24.18 9.00
CA VAL A 319 43.58 -24.79 7.67
C VAL A 319 43.12 -23.76 6.63
N SER A 320 43.94 -23.52 5.61
CA SER A 320 43.55 -22.75 4.44
C SER A 320 42.85 -23.65 3.41
N ALA A 321 41.81 -23.14 2.76
CA ALA A 321 41.16 -23.83 1.64
C ALA A 321 42.19 -24.15 0.54
N GLY A 322 42.22 -25.39 0.09
CA GLY A 322 43.09 -25.88 -0.97
C GLY A 322 42.51 -27.16 -1.57
N ASN A 323 42.97 -27.53 -2.77
CA ASN A 323 42.47 -28.71 -3.49
C ASN A 323 43.58 -29.74 -3.76
N ASP A 324 44.58 -29.75 -2.86
CA ASP A 324 45.84 -30.48 -3.06
C ASP A 324 45.84 -31.87 -2.37
N SER A 325 44.70 -32.29 -1.79
CA SER A 325 44.60 -33.62 -1.18
C SER A 325 44.78 -34.69 -2.25
N LYS A 326 45.66 -35.65 -1.97
CA LYS A 326 45.91 -36.82 -2.83
C LYS A 326 45.14 -38.06 -2.36
N ASN A 327 44.26 -37.91 -1.37
CA ASN A 327 43.43 -39.00 -0.91
C ASN A 327 42.27 -39.20 -1.89
N VAL A 328 42.14 -40.41 -2.43
CA VAL A 328 41.09 -40.78 -3.39
C VAL A 328 39.67 -40.49 -2.87
N LEU A 329 39.44 -40.58 -1.55
CA LEU A 329 38.13 -40.26 -0.96
C LEU A 329 37.83 -38.76 -0.96
N ASP A 330 38.86 -37.93 -0.80
CA ASP A 330 38.72 -36.46 -0.85
C ASP A 330 38.48 -36.01 -2.29
N GLU A 331 39.23 -36.57 -3.25
CA GLU A 331 38.99 -36.33 -4.68
C GLU A 331 37.57 -36.77 -5.10
N TRP A 332 37.12 -37.93 -4.61
CA TRP A 332 35.78 -38.44 -4.89
C TRP A 332 34.66 -37.55 -4.34
N ILE A 333 34.74 -37.11 -3.07
CA ILE A 333 33.67 -36.28 -2.47
C ILE A 333 33.61 -34.90 -3.13
N VAL A 334 34.76 -34.34 -3.54
CA VAL A 334 34.82 -33.10 -4.31
C VAL A 334 34.22 -33.28 -5.70
N ALA A 335 34.53 -34.38 -6.41
CA ALA A 335 33.89 -34.68 -7.69
C ALA A 335 32.37 -34.85 -7.57
N ARG A 336 31.90 -35.52 -6.51
CA ARG A 336 30.46 -35.65 -6.21
C ARG A 336 29.79 -34.33 -5.88
N LEU A 337 30.50 -33.42 -5.22
CA LEU A 337 30.00 -32.07 -4.95
C LEU A 337 29.82 -31.29 -6.27
N TYR A 338 30.81 -31.30 -7.16
CA TYR A 338 30.69 -30.64 -8.46
C TYR A 338 29.54 -31.20 -9.30
N GLN A 339 29.41 -32.52 -9.34
CA GLN A 339 28.30 -33.16 -10.04
C GLN A 339 26.94 -32.74 -9.46
N MET A 340 26.81 -32.72 -8.13
CA MET A 340 25.58 -32.26 -7.48
C MET A 340 25.28 -30.79 -7.79
N THR A 341 26.29 -29.92 -7.81
CA THR A 341 26.11 -28.51 -8.16
C THR A 341 25.59 -28.36 -9.59
N GLU A 342 26.20 -29.07 -10.55
CA GLU A 342 25.77 -29.05 -11.96
C GLU A 342 24.34 -29.57 -12.12
N GLU A 343 23.99 -30.67 -11.46
CA GLU A 343 22.63 -31.24 -11.45
C GLU A 343 21.59 -30.25 -10.89
N ILE A 344 21.92 -29.51 -9.82
CA ILE A 344 21.04 -28.50 -9.23
C ILE A 344 20.88 -27.28 -10.15
N GLU A 345 21.98 -26.75 -10.70
CA GLU A 345 21.94 -25.59 -11.60
C GLU A 345 21.07 -25.89 -12.84
N GLU A 346 21.29 -27.04 -13.48
CA GLU A 346 20.50 -27.45 -14.64
C GLU A 346 19.01 -27.66 -14.34
N SER A 347 18.68 -28.12 -13.13
CA SER A 347 17.29 -28.37 -12.72
C SER A 347 16.58 -27.06 -12.39
N LEU A 348 17.24 -26.15 -11.67
CA LEU A 348 16.69 -24.83 -11.34
C LEU A 348 16.50 -23.95 -12.59
N ASP A 349 17.40 -24.00 -13.57
CA ASP A 349 17.25 -23.31 -14.86
C ASP A 349 16.02 -23.77 -15.65
N LYS A 350 15.55 -25.00 -15.41
CA LYS A 350 14.35 -25.58 -16.01
C LYS A 350 13.12 -25.49 -15.12
N TYR A 351 13.23 -24.86 -13.95
CA TYR A 351 12.18 -24.80 -12.93
C TYR A 351 11.76 -26.19 -12.40
N GLU A 352 12.64 -27.19 -12.44
CA GLU A 352 12.46 -28.53 -11.85
C GLU A 352 12.87 -28.49 -10.37
N LEU A 353 11.93 -28.21 -9.47
CA LEU A 353 12.23 -27.90 -8.05
C LEU A 353 12.58 -29.11 -7.16
N ASP A 354 12.29 -30.33 -7.60
CA ASP A 354 12.41 -31.56 -6.82
C ASP A 354 13.61 -32.44 -7.20
N ARG A 355 14.47 -31.97 -8.12
CA ARG A 355 15.60 -32.74 -8.65
C ARG A 355 16.95 -32.29 -8.12
#